data_AF-A0A9Y2JZ73-F1
#
_entry.id   AF-A0A9Y2JZ73-F1
#
_cell.length_a   1.000
_cell.length_b   1.000
_cell.length_c   1.000
_cell.angle_alpha   90.00
_cell.angle_beta   90.00
_cell.angle_gamma   90.00
#
_symmetry.space_group_name_H-M   'P 1'
#
loop_
_entity.id
_entity.type
_entity.pdbx_description
1 polymer ?
#
loop_
_entity_poly.entity_id
_entity_poly.type
_entity_poly.pdbx_seq_one_letter_code
_entity_poly.pdbx_strand_id
1 'polypeptide(L)' 'MTIYRAVDEGAFPAIRTRGRISIPAKAIDAMEAVAISEMRAVDSSEFTLPMRNGVEAGSR' A
#
# COMPACT_ATOMS: atom_id res chain seq x y z
N MET A 1 11.19 9.09 6.30
CA MET A 1 10.68 7.70 6.34
C MET A 1 11.14 6.98 5.08
N THR A 2 11.47 5.68 5.13
CA THR A 2 11.83 4.91 3.92
C THR A 2 10.61 4.14 3.41
N ILE A 3 10.51 3.92 2.09
CA ILE A 3 9.41 3.17 1.48
C ILE A 3 9.28 1.77 2.11
N TYR A 4 10.39 1.06 2.34
CA TYR A 4 10.37 -0.25 2.96
C TYR A 4 9.69 -0.25 4.33
N ARG A 5 10.03 0.71 5.20
CA ARG A 5 9.38 0.81 6.50
C ARG A 5 7.91 1.18 6.39
N ALA A 6 7.52 2.06 5.47
CA ALA A 6 6.12 2.42 5.28
C ALA A 6 5.27 1.23 4.81
N VAL A 7 5.86 0.35 3.99
CA VAL A 7 5.25 -0.92 3.57
C VAL A 7 5.15 -1.92 4.73
N ASP A 8 6.12 -1.95 5.64
CA ASP A 8 6.05 -2.77 6.86
C ASP A 8 4.99 -2.28 7.84
N GLU A 9 4.79 -0.96 7.93
CA GLU A 9 3.78 -0.31 8.78
C GLU A 9 2.37 -0.26 8.14
N GLY A 10 2.20 -0.81 6.92
CA GLY A 10 0.92 -0.78 6.20
C GLY A 10 0.49 0.62 5.72
N ALA A 11 1.41 1.58 5.73
CA ALA A 11 1.19 2.98 5.36
C ALA A 11 1.45 3.27 3.87
N PHE A 12 1.85 2.26 3.08
CA PHE A 12 2.12 2.39 1.66
C PHE A 12 1.63 1.19 0.84
N PRO A 13 1.04 1.39 -0.35
CA PRO A 13 0.47 0.29 -1.14
C PRO A 13 1.56 -0.67 -1.61
N ALA A 14 1.47 -1.91 -1.15
CA ALA A 14 2.38 -2.96 -1.54
C ALA A 14 1.72 -4.34 -1.48
N ILE A 15 2.17 -5.21 -2.38
CA ILE A 15 1.85 -6.63 -2.40
C ILE A 15 3.11 -7.39 -1.99
N ARG A 16 2.99 -8.24 -0.97
CA ARG A 16 4.03 -9.19 -0.59
C ARG A 16 3.80 -10.49 -1.32
N THR A 17 4.77 -10.87 -2.15
CA THR A 17 4.89 -12.22 -2.69
C THR A 17 6.10 -12.88 -2.07
N ARG A 18 6.30 -14.19 -2.29
CA ARG A 18 7.35 -14.98 -1.64
C ARG A 18 8.75 -14.34 -1.81
N GLY A 19 9.18 -13.59 -0.78
CA GLY A 19 10.46 -12.89 -0.72
C GLY A 19 10.55 -11.56 -1.47
N ARG A 20 9.44 -11.02 -2.01
CA ARG A 20 9.46 -9.77 -2.79
C ARG A 20 8.35 -8.82 -2.37
N ILE A 21 8.69 -7.54 -2.37
CA ILE A 21 7.74 -6.44 -2.22
C ILE A 21 7.54 -5.83 -3.61
N SER A 22 6.29 -5.77 -4.05
CA SER A 22 5.90 -5.14 -5.31
C SER A 22 4.94 -4.00 -5.04
N ILE A 23 5.25 -2.82 -5.55
CA ILE A 23 4.37 -1.65 -5.51
C ILE A 23 3.53 -1.67 -6.79
N PRO A 24 2.19 -1.77 -6.71
CA PRO A 24 1.35 -1.78 -7.91
C PRO A 24 1.40 -0.43 -8.64
N ALA A 25 1.73 -0.43 -9.94
CA ALA A 25 1.77 0.79 -10.74
C ALA A 25 0.45 1.57 -10.70
N LYS A 26 -0.69 0.88 -10.80
CA LYS A 26 -2.03 1.50 -10.71
C LYS A 26 -2.29 2.25 -9.40
N ALA A 27 -1.66 1.85 -8.29
CA ALA A 27 -1.80 2.59 -7.03
C ALA A 27 -1.07 3.94 -7.12
N ILE A 28 0.10 3.96 -7.77
CA ILE A 28 0.86 5.18 -8.03
C ILE A 28 0.11 6.11 -8.99
N ASP A 29 -0.43 5.56 -10.09
CA ASP A 29 -1.22 6.34 -11.05
C ASP A 29 -2.42 7.02 -10.38
N ALA A 30 -3.09 6.32 -9.45
CA ALA A 30 -4.22 6.86 -8.71
C ALA A 30 -3.81 7.95 -7.71
N MET A 31 -2.67 7.78 -7.01
CA MET A 31 -2.09 8.82 -6.16
C MET A 31 -1.71 10.07 -6.98
N GLU A 32 -1.11 9.89 -8.16
CA GLU A 32 -0.77 11.00 -9.06
C GLU A 32 -2.03 11.75 -9.52
N ALA A 33 -3.08 11.02 -9.90
CA ALA A 33 -4.34 11.62 -10.32
C ALA A 33 -4.95 12.52 -9.23
N VAL A 34 -4.97 12.05 -7.98
CA VAL A 34 -5.48 12.85 -6.83
C VAL A 34 -4.61 14.07 -6.57
N ALA A 35 -3.29 13.90 -6.59
CA ALA A 35 -2.35 15.00 -6.38
C ALA A 35 -2.58 16.14 -7.39
N ILE A 36 -2.79 15.80 -8.66
CA ILE A 36 -3.04 16.75 -9.74
C ILE A 36 -4.44 17.36 -9.63
N SER A 37 -5.48 16.55 -9.43
CA SER A 37 -6.86 17.03 -9.43
C SER A 37 -7.18 17.93 -8.24
N GLU A 38 -6.61 17.64 -7.08
CA GLU A 38 -6.88 18.35 -5.83
C GLU A 38 -5.78 19.37 -5.48
N MET A 39 -4.69 19.42 -6.26
CA MET A 39 -3.52 20.26 -6.02
C MET A 39 -3.01 20.17 -4.57
N ARG A 40 -2.95 18.95 -4.03
CA ARG A 40 -2.51 18.69 -2.65
C ARG A 40 -1.50 17.56 -2.56
N ALA A 41 -0.83 17.50 -1.41
CA ALA A 41 -0.11 16.32 -0.99
C ALA A 41 -1.10 15.16 -0.74
N VAL A 42 -0.71 13.96 -1.16
CA VAL A 42 -1.50 12.73 -1.02
C VAL A 42 -0.95 11.90 0.12
N ASP A 43 -1.82 11.46 1.03
CA ASP A 43 -1.46 10.46 2.02
C ASP A 43 -1.52 9.07 1.35
N SER A 44 -0.37 8.39 1.29
CA SER A 44 -0.28 7.08 0.64
C SER A 44 -1.11 6.00 1.34
N SER A 45 -1.47 6.18 2.60
CA SER A 45 -2.30 5.26 3.35
C SER A 45 -3.74 5.19 2.82
N GLU A 46 -4.20 6.23 2.10
CA GLU A 46 -5.51 6.24 1.40
C GLU A 46 -5.62 5.13 0.35
N PHE A 47 -4.48 4.62 -0.15
CA PHE A 47 -4.40 3.65 -1.25
C PHE A 47 -3.97 2.26 -0.79
N THR A 48 -3.91 2.00 0.51
CA THR A 48 -3.59 0.68 1.04
C THR A 48 -4.86 -0.15 1.19
N LEU A 49 -4.73 -1.46 0.97
CA LEU A 49 -5.74 -2.38 1.47
C LEU A 49 -5.45 -2.62 2.97
N PRO A 50 -6.47 -2.85 3.81
CA PRO A 50 -6.24 -3.40 5.14
C PRO A 50 -5.38 -4.64 4.97
N MET A 51 -4.26 -4.70 5.68
CA MET A 51 -3.37 -5.84 5.60
C MET A 51 -4.21 -7.07 5.98
N ARG A 52 -4.58 -7.89 4.98
CA ARG A 52 -5.13 -9.22 5.22
C ARG A 52 -3.97 -10.01 5.82
N ASN A 53 -3.77 -9.85 7.12
CA ASN A 53 -3.04 -10.81 7.93
C ASN A 53 -3.60 -12.15 7.51
N GLY A 54 -2.73 -13.02 6.99
CA GLY A 54 -3.11 -14.23 6.29
C GLY A 54 -4.25 -14.92 7.02
N VAL A 55 -5.28 -15.31 6.24
CA VAL A 55 -6.32 -16.28 6.59
C VAL A 55 -6.01 -16.94 7.93
N GLU A 56 -6.83 -16.68 8.95
CA GLU A 56 -6.77 -17.42 10.22
C GLU A 56 -6.70 -18.90 9.88
N ALA A 57 -5.49 -19.45 9.97
CA ALA A 57 -5.22 -20.82 9.66
C ALA A 57 -5.83 -21.64 10.79
N GLY A 58 -7.06 -22.10 10.58
CA GLY A 58 -7.72 -23.13 11.36
C GLY A 58 -7.97 -22.78 12.83
N SER A 59 -9.17 -22.31 13.13
CA SER A 59 -9.77 -22.54 14.45
C SER A 59 -10.88 -23.59 14.31
N ARG A 60 -10.51 -24.83 14.65
CA ARG A 60 -11.29 -25.98 15.12
C ARG A 60 -12.65 -26.29 14.49
#